data_AF-A0A2E7LD42-F1
#
_entry.id   AF-A0A2E7LD42-F1
#
_cell.length_a   1.000
_cell.length_b   1.000
_cell.length_c   1.000
_cell.angle_alpha   90.00
_cell.angle_beta   90.00
_cell.angle_gamma   90.00
#
_symmetry.space_group_name_H-M   'P 1'
#
loop_
_entity.id
_entity.type
_entity.pdbx_description
1 polymer ?
#
loop_
_entity_poly.entity_id
_entity_poly.type
_entity_poly.pdbx_seq_one_letter_code
_entity_poly.pdbx_strand_id
1 'polypeptide(L)'
;MKLHSRPIAALALVLALSARTQLQAQDVKPIAVVSISSVNELLGDANYLLGAAGQQGFGALIPLIVDPQLNGIDRTKPIGAYVTMEGIQNPLEDLPGVVLFVPVSDANAVMQTLQLALMAQIEDVAGGLKKVDLGDGAPYFLKVDGGWLFGSNKSEQLADLPEDPGTMLDGLDKSHDLAVRINVQNIPKPFRDLAVMQIKQGYEGALAGGLPPGVEGAEGLVDQGLENMESLIQDSHQITLGMGIDKAKKNTFFDMSYTAVPGSKLAQQMAASADVKTAFGGFQLPGAAVTAMSTQKVSPEDLQQAMVAVDAFREQVLAELENDPSLNDPQIRASVKEVVDIFFDVGTSTAKTGVLDTAATLLLQEQSMTFIAGVKVAAGDKLDTAVRKLVELSKDQPDFPEVKVDADQYKGIHFHTLNVPIPAGEAQLVLGDALDGVLGIGKDAVYMAFGKDALDTLKQAIDSSGDNNAKASAAMKMVVSLGAIVKFMASVQPDETLDRLAEAVETLQGSDQVNILYETIKDGVRGTLTIDEGVIELLGKAVPDPAAGGGF
;
A
#
# COMPACT_ATOMS: atom_id res chain seq x y z
N MET A 1 -47.52 19.90 73.05
CA MET A 1 -46.81 21.17 72.73
C MET A 1 -46.01 20.94 71.45
N LYS A 2 -46.38 21.63 70.37
CA LYS A 2 -45.65 21.96 69.12
C LYS A 2 -44.77 20.91 68.38
N LEU A 3 -45.29 20.51 67.21
CA LEU A 3 -44.76 20.44 65.82
C LEU A 3 -43.23 20.46 65.50
N HIS A 4 -42.89 19.51 64.60
CA HIS A 4 -42.14 19.59 63.31
C HIS A 4 -40.60 19.67 63.18
N SER A 5 -40.16 18.85 62.20
CA SER A 5 -39.15 19.05 61.14
C SER A 5 -37.76 18.39 61.28
N ARG A 6 -37.49 17.44 60.36
CA ARG A 6 -36.18 17.04 59.80
C ARG A 6 -35.72 18.15 58.83
N PRO A 7 -34.61 18.04 58.06
CA PRO A 7 -33.22 17.57 58.27
C PRO A 7 -32.21 18.64 57.73
N ILE A 8 -30.97 18.26 57.36
CA ILE A 8 -30.02 19.00 56.48
C ILE A 8 -29.12 20.03 57.20
N ALA A 9 -27.98 19.58 57.70
CA ALA A 9 -26.82 20.46 57.95
C ALA A 9 -25.48 19.72 58.10
N ALA A 10 -25.48 18.40 58.32
CA ALA A 10 -24.25 17.63 58.54
C ALA A 10 -23.82 16.76 57.34
N LEU A 11 -24.38 17.02 56.15
CA LEU A 11 -23.89 16.49 54.86
C LEU A 11 -23.16 17.57 54.04
N ALA A 12 -22.91 18.74 54.61
CA ALA A 12 -22.35 19.91 53.92
C ALA A 12 -20.84 20.11 54.14
N LEU A 13 -20.17 19.27 54.94
CA LEU A 13 -18.72 19.39 55.19
C LEU A 13 -17.89 18.20 54.68
N VAL A 14 -18.54 17.16 54.13
CA VAL A 14 -17.89 16.04 53.43
C VAL A 14 -18.19 16.08 51.91
N LEU A 15 -19.12 16.92 51.47
CA LEU A 15 -19.34 17.23 50.04
C LEU A 15 -18.60 18.51 49.58
N ALA A 16 -17.83 19.15 50.45
CA ALA A 16 -17.06 20.36 50.15
C ALA A 16 -15.55 20.10 49.90
N LEU A 17 -15.12 18.84 49.81
CA LEU A 17 -13.74 18.44 49.51
C LEU A 17 -13.62 17.43 48.34
N SER A 18 -14.70 17.18 47.61
CA SER A 18 -14.70 16.39 46.36
C SER A 18 -15.33 17.14 45.18
N ALA A 19 -15.57 18.44 45.31
CA ALA A 19 -15.74 19.35 44.19
C ALA A 19 -14.47 20.18 44.00
N ARG A 20 -13.32 19.51 43.80
CA ARG A 20 -12.57 19.92 42.62
C ARG A 20 -13.50 19.53 41.49
N THR A 21 -14.16 20.51 40.91
CA THR A 21 -14.45 20.43 39.49
C THR A 21 -13.13 20.04 38.83
N GLN A 22 -12.91 18.74 38.64
CA GLN A 22 -12.69 18.27 37.29
C GLN A 22 -13.86 18.88 36.52
N LEU A 23 -13.68 20.12 36.05
CA LEU A 23 -14.04 20.37 34.67
C LEU A 23 -13.35 19.20 33.97
N GLN A 24 -14.12 18.16 33.65
CA GLN A 24 -13.74 17.33 32.54
C GLN A 24 -13.47 18.37 31.45
N ALA A 25 -12.20 18.57 31.11
CA ALA A 25 -11.85 19.13 29.82
C ALA A 25 -12.81 18.44 28.86
N GLN A 26 -13.63 19.22 28.18
CA GLN A 26 -14.56 18.68 27.20
C GLN A 26 -13.69 17.79 26.32
N ASP A 27 -13.88 16.47 26.35
CA ASP A 27 -12.99 15.52 25.67
C ASP A 27 -13.02 15.91 24.19
N VAL A 28 -12.00 16.65 23.75
CA VAL A 28 -11.92 17.14 22.39
C VAL A 28 -11.94 15.89 21.51
N LYS A 29 -12.93 15.80 20.62
CA LYS A 29 -13.07 14.66 19.70
C LYS A 29 -12.53 15.07 18.33
N PRO A 30 -11.21 14.96 18.10
CA PRO A 30 -10.64 15.37 16.84
C PRO A 30 -11.13 14.48 15.72
N ILE A 31 -11.46 15.09 14.58
CA ILE A 31 -11.75 14.36 13.33
C ILE A 31 -10.47 13.97 12.60
N ALA A 32 -9.37 14.68 12.84
CA ALA A 32 -8.06 14.32 12.36
C ALA A 32 -6.98 14.75 13.37
N VAL A 33 -5.90 14.01 13.41
CA VAL A 33 -4.68 14.31 14.16
C VAL A 33 -3.50 14.21 13.19
N VAL A 34 -2.63 15.22 13.21
CA VAL A 34 -1.35 15.22 12.51
C VAL A 34 -0.26 15.08 13.55
N SER A 35 0.66 14.18 13.29
CA SER A 35 1.81 13.88 14.14
C SER A 35 3.09 14.09 13.36
N ILE A 36 4.03 14.79 13.98
CA ILE A 36 5.38 14.99 13.47
C ILE A 36 6.34 14.61 14.59
N SER A 37 7.27 13.70 14.31
CA SER A 37 8.32 13.30 15.23
C SER A 37 9.11 14.49 15.75
N SER A 38 9.84 14.27 16.84
CA SER A 38 10.70 15.31 17.41
C SER A 38 11.69 15.84 16.37
N VAL A 39 12.02 17.12 16.45
CA VAL A 39 12.98 17.76 15.54
C VAL A 39 14.33 17.03 15.54
N ASN A 40 14.75 16.49 16.69
CA ASN A 40 15.99 15.70 16.78
C ASN A 40 15.91 14.40 15.97
N GLU A 41 14.77 13.71 16.00
CA GLU A 41 14.56 12.47 15.23
C GLU A 41 14.63 12.78 13.72
N LEU A 42 13.84 13.77 13.27
CA LEU A 42 13.79 14.19 11.86
C LEU A 42 15.17 14.61 11.31
N LEU A 43 15.99 15.26 12.12
CA LEU A 43 17.35 15.62 11.70
C LEU A 43 18.29 14.41 11.70
N GLY A 44 18.13 13.48 12.64
CA GLY A 44 18.84 12.21 12.62
C GLY A 44 18.50 11.40 11.37
N ASP A 45 17.22 11.38 10.99
CA ASP A 45 16.68 10.73 9.81
C ASP A 45 17.16 11.37 8.51
N ALA A 46 17.07 12.69 8.39
CA ALA A 46 17.58 13.40 7.23
C ALA A 46 19.09 13.15 7.02
N ASN A 47 19.88 13.17 8.11
CA ASN A 47 21.30 12.85 8.05
C ASN A 47 21.55 11.40 7.66
N TYR A 48 20.74 10.47 8.17
CA TYR A 48 20.83 9.05 7.81
C TYR A 48 20.58 8.83 6.32
N LEU A 49 19.50 9.40 5.77
CA LEU A 49 19.17 9.30 4.35
C LEU A 49 20.22 9.95 3.44
N LEU A 50 20.71 11.14 3.82
CA LEU A 50 21.83 11.78 3.11
C LEU A 50 23.10 10.91 3.18
N GLY A 51 23.33 10.25 4.31
CA GLY A 51 24.40 9.28 4.48
C GLY A 51 24.31 8.13 3.49
N ALA A 52 23.14 7.49 3.42
CA ALA A 52 22.84 6.40 2.49
C ALA A 52 23.00 6.85 1.03
N ALA A 53 22.53 8.04 0.68
CA ALA A 53 22.66 8.60 -0.67
C ALA A 53 24.09 9.06 -1.04
N GLY A 54 25.08 8.94 -0.14
CA GLY A 54 26.45 9.44 -0.37
C GLY A 54 26.59 10.96 -0.30
N GLN A 55 25.60 11.67 0.23
CA GLN A 55 25.49 13.13 0.29
C GLN A 55 25.79 13.71 1.69
N GLN A 56 26.68 13.04 2.45
CA GLN A 56 27.01 13.40 3.84
C GLN A 56 27.46 14.86 4.01
N GLY A 57 28.09 15.44 2.99
CA GLY A 57 28.52 16.85 3.00
C GLY A 57 27.36 17.84 3.19
N PHE A 58 26.16 17.51 2.69
CA PHE A 58 24.97 18.35 2.86
C PHE A 58 24.39 18.27 4.28
N GLY A 59 24.62 17.17 5.00
CA GLY A 59 24.13 16.99 6.37
C GLY A 59 24.64 18.08 7.33
N ALA A 60 25.88 18.55 7.12
CA ALA A 60 26.46 19.63 7.90
C ALA A 60 25.81 21.01 7.64
N LEU A 61 25.15 21.18 6.48
CA LEU A 61 24.47 22.44 6.12
C LEU A 61 23.07 22.52 6.71
N ILE A 62 22.40 21.37 6.95
CA ILE A 62 21.03 21.36 7.46
C ILE A 62 20.90 22.14 8.77
N PRO A 63 21.69 21.86 9.84
CA PRO A 63 21.60 22.63 11.09
C PRO A 63 21.79 24.14 10.89
N LEU A 64 22.68 24.56 9.99
CA LEU A 64 22.92 25.99 9.72
C LEU A 64 21.70 26.70 9.12
N ILE A 65 20.88 25.96 8.36
CA ILE A 65 19.66 26.47 7.74
C ILE A 65 18.49 26.45 8.72
N VAL A 66 18.34 25.34 9.45
CA VAL A 66 17.13 25.09 10.27
C VAL A 66 17.25 25.61 11.71
N ASP A 67 18.42 25.54 12.34
CA ASP A 67 18.57 25.93 13.76
C ASP A 67 18.14 27.38 14.05
N PRO A 68 18.42 28.39 13.19
CA PRO A 68 17.91 29.75 13.39
C PRO A 68 16.37 29.83 13.44
N GLN A 69 15.67 28.92 12.77
CA GLN A 69 14.20 28.85 12.71
C GLN A 69 13.58 28.05 13.86
N LEU A 70 14.40 27.36 14.65
CA LEU A 70 13.97 26.47 15.73
C LEU A 70 14.22 27.05 17.13
N ASN A 71 14.70 28.29 17.21
CA ASN A 71 15.02 28.92 18.48
C ASN A 71 13.76 29.07 19.36
N GLY A 72 13.86 28.56 20.59
CA GLY A 72 12.75 28.48 21.56
C GLY A 72 11.87 27.22 21.47
N ILE A 73 12.10 26.33 20.50
CA ILE A 73 11.39 25.05 20.38
C ILE A 73 12.10 23.98 21.23
N ASP A 74 11.34 23.12 21.92
CA ASP A 74 11.88 21.92 22.55
C ASP A 74 11.95 20.79 21.51
N ARG A 75 13.18 20.51 21.06
CA ARG A 75 13.47 19.58 19.96
C ARG A 75 13.31 18.10 20.33
N THR A 76 13.02 17.79 21.59
CA THR A 76 12.94 16.41 22.11
C THR A 76 11.52 15.86 22.13
N LYS A 77 10.53 16.73 21.96
CA LYS A 77 9.10 16.36 21.96
C LYS A 77 8.52 16.44 20.54
N PRO A 78 7.46 15.68 20.26
CA PRO A 78 6.80 15.74 18.97
C PRO A 78 6.01 17.03 18.79
N ILE A 79 5.77 17.37 17.53
CA ILE A 79 4.87 18.45 17.11
C ILE A 79 3.58 17.79 16.62
N GLY A 80 2.45 18.48 16.79
CA GLY A 80 1.22 17.96 16.23
C GLY A 80 0.17 19.02 15.95
N ALA A 81 -0.91 18.54 15.36
CA ALA A 81 -2.12 19.32 15.21
C ALA A 81 -3.33 18.41 15.39
N TYR A 82 -4.44 18.97 15.83
CA TYR A 82 -5.72 18.30 15.77
C TYR A 82 -6.77 19.18 15.10
N VAL A 83 -7.69 18.54 14.40
CA VAL A 83 -8.75 19.18 13.64
C VAL A 83 -10.09 18.84 14.27
N THR A 84 -10.95 19.84 14.43
CA THR A 84 -12.28 19.70 15.00
C THR A 84 -13.34 20.27 14.06
N MET A 85 -14.54 19.70 14.13
CA MET A 85 -15.72 20.18 13.41
C MET A 85 -16.56 21.16 14.25
N GLU A 86 -16.01 21.65 15.36
CA GLU A 86 -16.72 22.57 16.24
C GLU A 86 -17.01 23.90 15.55
N GLY A 87 -18.27 24.35 15.67
CA GLY A 87 -18.73 25.60 15.06
C GLY A 87 -18.93 25.55 13.55
N ILE A 88 -18.81 24.40 12.87
CA ILE A 88 -19.18 24.26 11.46
C ILE A 88 -20.70 24.14 11.34
N GLN A 89 -21.32 25.09 10.62
CA GLN A 89 -22.74 25.07 10.27
C GLN A 89 -22.92 24.70 8.80
N ASN A 90 -22.04 25.21 7.92
CA ASN A 90 -22.02 24.90 6.50
C ASN A 90 -20.64 24.32 6.10
N PRO A 91 -20.51 23.02 5.81
CA PRO A 91 -19.22 22.39 5.49
C PRO A 91 -18.62 22.85 4.16
N LEU A 92 -19.38 23.55 3.31
CA LEU A 92 -18.90 24.09 2.03
C LEU A 92 -18.31 25.49 2.17
N GLU A 93 -18.57 26.19 3.27
CA GLU A 93 -18.18 27.59 3.49
C GLU A 93 -17.35 27.76 4.77
N ASP A 94 -17.67 27.02 5.83
CA ASP A 94 -16.98 27.09 7.11
C ASP A 94 -15.78 26.15 7.13
N LEU A 95 -14.60 26.72 7.40
CA LEU A 95 -13.40 25.92 7.62
C LEU A 95 -13.43 25.22 8.97
N PRO A 96 -12.93 23.98 9.06
CA PRO A 96 -12.75 23.31 10.34
C PRO A 96 -11.78 24.10 11.22
N GLY A 97 -11.97 23.97 12.52
CA GLY A 97 -11.02 24.54 13.45
C GLY A 97 -9.80 23.64 13.59
N VAL A 98 -8.63 24.25 13.47
CA VAL A 98 -7.34 23.55 13.58
C VAL A 98 -6.60 24.11 14.77
N VAL A 99 -6.05 23.23 15.60
CA VAL A 99 -5.16 23.61 16.69
C VAL A 99 -3.82 22.89 16.48
N LEU A 100 -2.80 23.67 16.12
CA LEU A 100 -1.40 23.25 16.13
C LEU A 100 -0.88 23.33 17.57
N PHE A 101 -0.01 22.41 17.96
CA PHE A 101 0.78 22.49 19.18
C PHE A 101 2.25 22.18 18.90
N VAL A 102 3.13 23.06 19.38
CA VAL A 102 4.59 22.98 19.23
C VAL A 102 5.20 23.02 20.62
N PRO A 103 6.11 22.09 20.96
CA PRO A 103 6.74 22.07 22.27
C PRO A 103 7.72 23.24 22.39
N VAL A 104 7.68 23.97 23.51
CA VAL A 104 8.44 25.21 23.71
C VAL A 104 9.41 25.04 24.87
N SER A 105 10.68 25.38 24.61
CA SER A 105 11.72 25.51 25.62
C SER A 105 11.88 26.95 26.12
N ASP A 106 11.62 27.95 25.26
CA ASP A 106 11.63 29.38 25.60
C ASP A 106 10.54 30.13 24.82
N ALA A 107 9.54 30.64 25.56
CA ALA A 107 8.37 31.34 25.03
C ALA A 107 8.72 32.67 24.33
N ASN A 108 9.71 33.40 24.82
CA ASN A 108 10.10 34.68 24.23
C ASN A 108 10.89 34.45 22.95
N ALA A 109 11.81 33.48 22.97
CA ALA A 109 12.59 33.11 21.80
C ALA A 109 11.69 32.63 20.66
N VAL A 110 10.73 31.73 20.93
CA VAL A 110 9.82 31.23 19.88
C VAL A 110 8.95 32.33 19.28
N MET A 111 8.48 33.30 20.07
CA MET A 111 7.72 34.45 19.54
C MET A 111 8.55 35.36 18.65
N GLN A 112 9.81 35.61 19.02
CA GLN A 112 10.73 36.40 18.18
C GLN A 112 11.04 35.67 16.88
N THR A 113 11.31 34.37 16.95
CA THR A 113 11.52 33.52 15.78
C THR A 113 10.32 33.56 14.84
N LEU A 114 9.10 33.46 15.37
CA LEU A 114 7.88 33.51 14.55
C LEU A 114 7.66 34.87 13.90
N GLN A 115 7.88 35.98 14.59
CA GLN A 115 7.80 37.32 13.99
C GLN A 115 8.75 37.46 12.80
N LEU A 116 9.97 36.96 12.94
CA LEU A 116 10.97 36.98 11.87
C LEU A 116 10.60 36.05 10.72
N ALA A 117 10.18 34.82 11.03
CA ALA A 117 9.84 33.81 10.04
C ALA A 117 8.59 34.17 9.23
N LEU A 118 7.56 34.69 9.88
CA LEU A 118 6.29 35.07 9.25
C LEU A 118 6.34 36.47 8.61
N MET A 119 7.38 37.25 8.90
CA MET A 119 7.46 38.68 8.54
C MET A 119 6.21 39.47 8.95
N ALA A 120 5.56 39.07 10.05
CA ALA A 120 4.28 39.58 10.51
C ALA A 120 4.39 40.06 11.97
N GLN A 121 3.61 41.09 12.30
CA GLN A 121 3.49 41.55 13.68
C GLN A 121 2.62 40.58 14.47
N ILE A 122 3.04 40.30 15.70
CA ILE A 122 2.26 39.48 16.65
C ILE A 122 1.74 40.43 17.74
N GLU A 123 0.44 40.69 17.70
CA GLU A 123 -0.23 41.63 18.60
C GLU A 123 -0.78 40.91 19.83
N ASP A 124 -0.54 41.46 21.03
CA ASP A 124 -1.18 40.96 22.24
C ASP A 124 -2.67 41.31 22.26
N VAL A 125 -3.52 40.33 22.57
CA VAL A 125 -4.96 40.51 22.78
C VAL A 125 -5.37 39.97 24.16
N ALA A 126 -6.65 40.14 24.52
CA ALA A 126 -7.13 39.77 25.85
C ALA A 126 -6.96 38.26 26.15
N GLY A 127 -6.77 37.91 27.42
CA GLY A 127 -6.72 36.51 27.86
C GLY A 127 -5.42 35.76 27.59
N GLY A 128 -4.31 36.49 27.36
CA GLY A 128 -3.00 35.88 27.06
C GLY A 128 -2.89 35.33 25.63
N LEU A 129 -3.90 35.61 24.80
CA LEU A 129 -3.89 35.31 23.37
C LEU A 129 -3.06 36.35 22.63
N LYS A 130 -2.45 35.91 21.55
CA LYS A 130 -1.76 36.75 20.57
C LYS A 130 -2.43 36.58 19.22
N LYS A 131 -2.48 37.65 18.44
CA LYS A 131 -3.08 37.69 17.11
C LYS A 131 -1.99 37.92 16.07
N VAL A 132 -2.05 37.18 14.97
CA VAL A 132 -1.15 37.31 13.83
C VAL A 132 -1.99 37.48 12.57
N ASP A 133 -1.72 38.54 11.82
CA ASP A 133 -2.34 38.79 10.52
C ASP A 133 -1.31 38.51 9.42
N LEU A 134 -1.58 37.53 8.57
CA LEU A 134 -0.72 37.14 7.45
C LEU A 134 -1.15 37.78 6.12
N GLY A 135 -2.19 38.63 6.13
CA GLY A 135 -2.72 39.29 4.93
C GLY A 135 -3.51 38.38 4.00
N ASP A 136 -3.79 37.14 4.41
CA ASP A 136 -4.50 36.10 3.65
C ASP A 136 -6.00 36.00 4.01
N GLY A 137 -6.49 36.81 4.95
CA GLY A 137 -7.90 36.88 5.31
C GLY A 137 -8.13 37.03 6.81
N ALA A 138 -8.72 36.01 7.43
CA ALA A 138 -8.96 36.01 8.87
C ALA A 138 -7.63 35.83 9.63
N PRO A 139 -7.42 36.53 10.76
CA PRO A 139 -6.20 36.40 11.53
C PRO A 139 -6.09 35.03 12.22
N TYR A 140 -4.85 34.63 12.49
CA TYR A 140 -4.55 33.47 13.32
C TYR A 140 -4.31 33.90 14.78
N PHE A 141 -4.55 32.97 15.70
CA PHE A 141 -4.40 33.19 17.12
C PHE A 141 -3.35 32.24 17.68
N LEU A 142 -2.54 32.74 18.61
CA LEU A 142 -1.48 32.00 19.27
C LEU A 142 -1.65 32.08 20.79
N LYS A 143 -1.29 31.02 21.50
CA LYS A 143 -1.23 30.99 22.97
C LYS A 143 -0.07 30.14 23.42
N VAL A 144 0.79 30.67 24.29
CA VAL A 144 1.81 29.86 24.97
C VAL A 144 1.27 29.47 26.34
N ASP A 145 1.16 28.16 26.60
CA ASP A 145 0.64 27.63 27.85
C ASP A 145 1.26 26.25 28.14
N GLY A 146 1.52 25.94 29.41
CA GLY A 146 2.00 24.61 29.81
C GLY A 146 3.32 24.12 29.18
N GLY A 147 4.15 25.01 28.63
CA GLY A 147 5.36 24.62 27.88
C GLY A 147 5.10 24.26 26.42
N TRP A 148 3.96 24.67 25.88
CA TRP A 148 3.55 24.49 24.49
C TRP A 148 3.14 25.82 23.89
N LEU A 149 3.42 25.99 22.61
CA LEU A 149 2.80 27.00 21.76
C LEU A 149 1.64 26.35 21.04
N PHE A 150 0.44 26.89 21.23
CA PHE A 150 -0.74 26.55 20.47
C PHE A 150 -1.02 27.62 19.43
N GLY A 151 -1.45 27.19 18.24
CA GLY A 151 -1.88 28.08 17.16
C GLY A 151 -3.20 27.62 16.56
N SER A 152 -4.10 28.55 16.27
CA SER A 152 -5.39 28.23 15.65
C SER A 152 -5.91 29.32 14.72
N ASN A 153 -6.75 28.92 13.77
CA ASN A 153 -7.56 29.82 12.95
C ASN A 153 -8.81 30.35 13.67
N LYS A 154 -9.12 29.87 14.89
CA LYS A 154 -10.28 30.29 15.69
C LYS A 154 -9.86 30.55 17.13
N SER A 155 -10.10 31.77 17.63
CA SER A 155 -9.64 32.17 18.97
C SER A 155 -10.29 31.34 20.09
N GLU A 156 -11.52 30.89 19.87
CA GLU A 156 -12.33 30.13 20.81
C GLU A 156 -11.73 28.75 21.10
N GLN A 157 -10.96 28.19 20.16
CA GLN A 157 -10.32 26.87 20.32
C GLN A 157 -9.10 26.88 21.22
N LEU A 158 -8.64 28.06 21.62
CA LEU A 158 -7.51 28.25 22.53
C LEU A 158 -7.96 28.51 23.98
N ALA A 159 -9.28 28.42 24.24
CA ALA A 159 -9.85 28.59 25.58
C ALA A 159 -9.54 27.38 26.48
N ASP A 160 -9.85 26.16 26.01
CA ASP A 160 -9.79 24.91 26.77
C ASP A 160 -8.73 23.95 26.19
N LEU A 161 -7.46 24.33 26.35
CA LEU A 161 -6.32 23.58 25.82
C LEU A 161 -5.96 22.38 26.72
N PRO A 162 -5.53 21.24 26.14
CA PRO A 162 -5.03 20.11 26.93
C PRO A 162 -3.71 20.47 27.64
N GLU A 163 -3.53 19.96 28.86
CA GLU A 163 -2.28 20.15 29.63
C GLU A 163 -1.06 19.51 28.92
N ASP A 164 -1.27 18.35 28.29
CA ASP A 164 -0.27 17.67 27.47
C ASP A 164 -0.88 17.28 26.11
N PRO A 165 -0.81 18.15 25.09
CA PRO A 165 -1.33 17.83 23.77
C PRO A 165 -0.59 16.66 23.10
N GLY A 166 0.63 16.30 23.55
CA GLY A 166 1.37 15.16 23.01
C GLY A 166 0.62 13.83 23.17
N THR A 167 -0.24 13.70 24.19
CA THR A 167 -1.05 12.48 24.37
C THR A 167 -2.10 12.31 23.27
N MET A 168 -2.48 13.38 22.57
CA MET A 168 -3.44 13.35 21.46
C MET A 168 -2.89 12.63 20.23
N LEU A 169 -1.56 12.50 20.12
CA LEU A 169 -0.89 11.79 19.04
C LEU A 169 -1.06 10.29 19.13
N ASP A 170 -1.42 9.75 20.31
CA ASP A 170 -1.71 8.33 20.53
C ASP A 170 -0.67 7.38 19.91
N GLY A 171 0.61 7.71 20.13
CA GLY A 171 1.77 6.93 19.68
C GLY A 171 2.13 7.06 18.20
N LEU A 172 1.44 7.90 17.42
CA LEU A 172 1.79 8.15 16.02
C LEU A 172 3.25 8.61 15.89
N ASP A 173 3.69 9.52 16.76
CA ASP A 173 5.06 10.05 16.89
C ASP A 173 6.15 9.02 17.17
N LYS A 174 5.77 7.84 17.66
CA LYS A 174 6.70 6.74 17.94
C LYS A 174 6.74 5.72 16.82
N SER A 175 5.64 5.64 16.07
CA SER A 175 5.47 4.70 14.97
C SER A 175 5.87 5.29 13.62
N HIS A 176 5.90 6.62 13.48
CA HIS A 176 6.10 7.35 12.24
C HIS A 176 6.80 8.68 12.50
N ASP A 177 7.55 9.14 11.51
CA ASP A 177 8.15 10.48 11.51
C ASP A 177 7.15 11.55 11.12
N LEU A 178 6.24 11.19 10.22
CA LEU A 178 5.09 11.99 9.84
C LEU A 178 3.88 11.06 9.71
N ALA A 179 2.79 11.40 10.39
CA ALA A 179 1.54 10.66 10.24
C ALA A 179 0.31 11.56 10.33
N VAL A 180 -0.75 11.14 9.65
CA VAL A 180 -2.08 11.71 9.75
C VAL A 180 -3.05 10.59 10.08
N ARG A 181 -3.82 10.75 11.15
CA ARG A 181 -4.92 9.86 11.52
C ARG A 181 -6.23 10.59 11.41
N ILE A 182 -7.15 10.07 10.60
CA ILE A 182 -8.51 10.55 10.44
C ILE A 182 -9.42 9.66 11.27
N ASN A 183 -10.10 10.23 12.26
CA ASN A 183 -11.12 9.56 13.06
C ASN A 183 -12.46 9.70 12.34
N VAL A 184 -12.68 8.85 11.34
CA VAL A 184 -13.81 8.94 10.39
C VAL A 184 -15.15 9.00 11.11
N GLN A 185 -15.33 8.26 12.20
CA GLN A 185 -16.59 8.24 12.95
C GLN A 185 -16.83 9.50 13.81
N ASN A 186 -15.82 10.34 14.00
CA ASN A 186 -16.00 11.67 14.59
C ASN A 186 -16.54 12.68 13.57
N ILE A 187 -16.51 12.37 12.27
CA ILE A 187 -17.10 13.21 11.22
C ILE A 187 -18.61 12.92 11.16
N PRO A 188 -19.48 13.95 11.31
CA PRO A 188 -20.92 13.79 11.18
C PRO A 188 -21.31 13.11 9.86
N LYS A 189 -22.26 12.16 9.94
CA LYS A 189 -22.70 11.39 8.77
C LYS A 189 -23.09 12.26 7.55
N PRO A 190 -23.81 13.40 7.70
CA PRO A 190 -24.13 14.25 6.55
C PRO A 190 -22.91 14.75 5.77
N PHE A 191 -21.77 14.97 6.43
CA PHE A 191 -20.54 15.40 5.76
C PHE A 191 -19.84 14.24 5.06
N ARG A 192 -19.91 13.04 5.63
CA ARG A 192 -19.42 11.82 4.96
C ARG A 192 -20.25 11.49 3.72
N ASP A 193 -21.57 11.62 3.83
CA ASP A 193 -22.49 11.46 2.70
C ASP A 193 -22.22 12.50 1.59
N LEU A 194 -21.98 13.76 1.97
CA LEU A 194 -21.59 14.81 1.03
C LEU A 194 -20.26 14.50 0.33
N ALA A 195 -19.26 14.01 1.06
CA ALA A 195 -17.97 13.63 0.49
C ALA A 195 -18.11 12.49 -0.52
N VAL A 196 -18.84 11.42 -0.17
CA VAL A 196 -19.14 10.32 -1.09
C VAL A 196 -19.85 10.82 -2.35
N MET A 197 -20.83 11.71 -2.20
CA MET A 197 -21.55 12.30 -3.32
C MET A 197 -20.62 13.11 -4.24
N GLN A 198 -19.74 13.96 -3.70
CA GLN A 198 -18.80 14.73 -4.50
C GLN A 198 -17.82 13.85 -5.26
N ILE A 199 -17.33 12.78 -4.63
CA ILE A 199 -16.44 11.84 -5.28
C ILE A 199 -17.15 11.12 -6.44
N LYS A 200 -18.38 10.63 -6.22
CA LYS A 200 -19.19 10.03 -7.28
C LYS A 200 -19.40 11.00 -8.45
N GLN A 201 -19.75 12.26 -8.17
CA GLN A 201 -19.93 13.29 -9.21
C GLN A 201 -18.64 13.60 -9.97
N GLY A 202 -17.51 13.75 -9.27
CA GLY A 202 -16.21 14.00 -9.90
C GLY A 202 -15.80 12.84 -10.80
N TYR A 203 -16.10 11.62 -10.37
CA TYR A 203 -15.84 10.40 -11.11
C TYR A 203 -16.73 10.26 -12.35
N GLU A 204 -18.05 10.46 -12.22
CA GLU A 204 -19.00 10.52 -13.34
C GLU A 204 -18.58 11.60 -14.37
N GLY A 205 -18.13 12.75 -13.89
CA GLY A 205 -17.59 13.82 -14.74
C GLY A 205 -16.32 13.41 -15.50
N ALA A 206 -15.43 12.65 -14.87
CA ALA A 206 -14.23 12.11 -15.53
C ALA A 206 -14.60 11.08 -16.60
N LEU A 207 -15.55 10.17 -16.31
CA LEU A 207 -16.05 9.19 -17.28
C LEU A 207 -16.74 9.83 -18.48
N ALA A 208 -17.44 10.95 -18.29
CA ALA A 208 -18.05 11.70 -19.38
C ALA A 208 -17.01 12.25 -20.37
N GLY A 209 -15.75 12.39 -19.96
CA GLY A 209 -14.60 12.72 -20.81
C GLY A 209 -14.03 11.54 -21.61
N GLY A 210 -14.57 10.33 -21.42
CA GLY A 210 -14.07 9.08 -21.96
C GLY A 210 -13.12 8.37 -20.99
N LEU A 211 -13.19 7.04 -20.97
CA LEU A 211 -12.21 6.21 -20.29
C LEU A 211 -10.85 6.31 -21.00
N PRO A 212 -9.71 6.18 -20.30
CA PRO A 212 -8.40 6.07 -20.93
C PRO A 212 -8.38 4.93 -21.98
N PRO A 213 -7.59 5.06 -23.07
CA PRO A 213 -7.41 3.96 -24.01
C PRO A 213 -6.91 2.69 -23.30
N GLY A 214 -7.53 1.54 -23.57
CA GLY A 214 -7.12 0.25 -22.99
C GLY A 214 -7.88 -0.20 -21.73
N VAL A 215 -8.89 0.56 -21.28
CA VAL A 215 -9.80 0.16 -20.18
C VAL A 215 -11.27 -0.01 -20.64
N GLU A 216 -11.47 -0.23 -21.94
CA GLU A 216 -12.79 -0.51 -22.52
C GLU A 216 -13.37 -1.80 -21.89
N GLY A 217 -14.60 -1.72 -21.36
CA GLY A 217 -15.25 -2.84 -20.64
C GLY A 217 -14.92 -2.92 -19.13
N ALA A 218 -14.18 -1.96 -18.57
CA ALA A 218 -13.85 -1.91 -17.14
C ALA A 218 -14.93 -1.28 -16.24
N GLU A 219 -16.14 -1.03 -16.75
CA GLU A 219 -17.24 -0.35 -16.03
C GLU A 219 -17.56 -1.03 -14.69
N GLY A 220 -17.57 -2.37 -14.63
CA GLY A 220 -17.78 -3.10 -13.38
C GLY A 220 -16.64 -2.97 -12.36
N LEU A 221 -15.38 -2.88 -12.82
CA LEU A 221 -14.22 -2.65 -11.93
C LEU A 221 -14.25 -1.24 -11.33
N VAL A 222 -14.73 -0.30 -12.16
CA VAL A 222 -14.93 1.09 -11.81
C VAL A 222 -16.02 1.25 -10.74
N ASP A 223 -17.18 0.63 -10.94
CA ASP A 223 -18.28 0.66 -9.97
C ASP A 223 -17.86 0.02 -8.64
N GLN A 224 -17.17 -1.12 -8.70
CA GLN A 224 -16.61 -1.77 -7.52
C GLN A 224 -15.62 -0.86 -6.78
N GLY A 225 -14.77 -0.13 -7.51
CA GLY A 225 -13.84 0.84 -6.94
C GLY A 225 -14.56 1.95 -6.17
N LEU A 226 -15.66 2.48 -6.72
CA LEU A 226 -16.50 3.48 -6.06
C LEU A 226 -17.20 2.93 -4.81
N GLU A 227 -17.75 1.71 -4.89
CA GLU A 227 -18.38 1.06 -3.73
C GLU A 227 -17.39 0.82 -2.60
N ASN A 228 -16.19 0.34 -2.92
CA ASN A 228 -15.13 0.11 -1.93
C ASN A 228 -14.71 1.40 -1.25
N MET A 229 -14.59 2.49 -2.01
CA MET A 229 -14.28 3.81 -1.48
C MET A 229 -15.43 4.38 -0.62
N GLU A 230 -16.68 4.19 -1.03
CA GLU A 230 -17.83 4.56 -0.20
C GLU A 230 -17.83 3.80 1.13
N SER A 231 -17.60 2.48 1.10
CA SER A 231 -17.49 1.69 2.34
C SER A 231 -16.31 2.15 3.18
N LEU A 232 -15.16 2.50 2.58
CA LEU A 232 -14.02 3.07 3.32
C LEU A 232 -14.41 4.36 4.06
N ILE A 233 -15.18 5.26 3.44
CA ILE A 233 -15.61 6.53 4.05
C ILE A 233 -16.72 6.32 5.10
N GLN A 234 -17.67 5.41 4.85
CA GLN A 234 -18.83 5.19 5.71
C GLN A 234 -18.50 4.28 6.91
N ASP A 235 -17.70 3.25 6.68
CA ASP A 235 -17.55 2.12 7.58
C ASP A 235 -16.19 2.04 8.27
N SER A 236 -15.24 2.93 7.95
CA SER A 236 -13.96 2.98 8.70
C SER A 236 -14.15 3.63 10.05
N HIS A 237 -13.58 3.04 11.09
CA HIS A 237 -13.41 3.71 12.39
C HIS A 237 -12.35 4.82 12.30
N GLN A 238 -11.17 4.46 11.78
CA GLN A 238 -10.05 5.37 11.56
C GLN A 238 -9.29 4.99 10.29
N ILE A 239 -8.64 5.98 9.68
CA ILE A 239 -7.69 5.83 8.58
C ILE A 239 -6.40 6.51 9.02
N THR A 240 -5.26 5.84 8.87
CA THR A 240 -3.93 6.39 9.17
C THR A 240 -3.08 6.33 7.92
N LEU A 241 -2.42 7.44 7.60
CA LEU A 241 -1.37 7.55 6.62
C LEU A 241 -0.09 7.90 7.37
N GLY A 242 1.01 7.23 7.07
CA GLY A 242 2.26 7.45 7.79
C GLY A 242 3.48 7.17 6.95
N MET A 243 4.58 7.82 7.31
CA MET A 243 5.90 7.50 6.81
C MET A 243 6.93 7.58 7.92
N GLY A 244 8.02 6.84 7.78
CA GLY A 244 9.14 6.94 8.69
C GLY A 244 10.37 6.18 8.23
N ILE A 245 11.45 6.31 9.00
CA ILE A 245 12.73 5.68 8.74
C ILE A 245 13.08 4.74 9.89
N ASP A 246 13.15 3.44 9.59
CA ASP A 246 13.59 2.43 10.55
C ASP A 246 15.09 2.19 10.34
N LYS A 247 15.91 2.97 11.06
CA LYS A 247 17.38 2.86 11.02
C LYS A 247 17.88 1.47 11.42
N ALA A 248 17.13 0.73 12.25
CA ALA A 248 17.52 -0.60 12.70
C ALA A 248 17.29 -1.65 11.61
N LYS A 249 16.17 -1.54 10.87
CA LYS A 249 15.88 -2.36 9.69
C LYS A 249 16.51 -1.82 8.40
N LYS A 250 17.14 -0.65 8.47
CA LYS A 250 17.78 0.05 7.35
C LYS A 250 16.81 0.30 6.19
N ASN A 251 15.63 0.82 6.49
CA ASN A 251 14.66 1.13 5.45
C ASN A 251 13.80 2.35 5.76
N THR A 252 13.24 2.91 4.70
CA THR A 252 12.18 3.91 4.74
C THR A 252 10.87 3.23 4.44
N PHE A 253 9.81 3.54 5.17
CA PHE A 253 8.49 2.98 4.91
C PHE A 253 7.42 4.07 4.78
N PHE A 254 6.40 3.75 4.00
CA PHE A 254 5.17 4.50 3.85
C PHE A 254 4.04 3.50 4.05
N ASP A 255 3.09 3.80 4.91
CA ASP A 255 1.92 2.93 5.07
C ASP A 255 0.60 3.68 5.11
N MET A 256 -0.43 2.96 4.68
CA MET A 256 -1.81 3.30 4.88
C MET A 256 -2.45 2.16 5.65
N SER A 257 -3.14 2.48 6.73
CA SER A 257 -3.95 1.52 7.47
C SER A 257 -5.33 2.07 7.76
N TYR A 258 -6.31 1.18 7.82
CA TYR A 258 -7.66 1.55 8.21
C TYR A 258 -8.28 0.39 8.99
N THR A 259 -9.14 0.74 9.96
CA THR A 259 -9.88 -0.24 10.75
C THR A 259 -11.37 -0.05 10.53
N ALA A 260 -12.14 -1.13 10.50
CA ALA A 260 -13.57 -1.07 10.29
C ALA A 260 -14.35 -0.84 11.59
N VAL A 261 -15.53 -0.22 11.47
CA VAL A 261 -16.54 -0.19 12.53
C VAL A 261 -17.06 -1.62 12.73
N PRO A 262 -17.12 -2.15 13.97
CA PRO A 262 -17.63 -3.49 14.22
C PRO A 262 -19.03 -3.71 13.63
N GLY A 263 -19.19 -4.80 12.86
CA GLY A 263 -20.46 -5.20 12.24
C GLY A 263 -20.81 -4.50 10.91
N SER A 264 -19.99 -3.56 10.43
CA SER A 264 -20.19 -2.90 9.13
C SER A 264 -19.92 -3.82 7.93
N LYS A 265 -20.27 -3.36 6.70
CA LYS A 265 -19.95 -4.08 5.45
C LYS A 265 -18.43 -4.27 5.35
N LEU A 266 -17.66 -3.23 5.65
CA LEU A 266 -16.20 -3.27 5.65
C LEU A 266 -15.63 -4.31 6.62
N ALA A 267 -16.17 -4.38 7.85
CA ALA A 267 -15.73 -5.37 8.83
C ALA A 267 -16.02 -6.81 8.37
N GLN A 268 -17.17 -7.03 7.72
CA GLN A 268 -17.53 -8.33 7.15
C GLN A 268 -16.60 -8.72 5.99
N GLN A 269 -16.27 -7.78 5.10
CA GLN A 269 -15.31 -7.99 4.00
C GLN A 269 -13.90 -8.33 4.52
N MET A 270 -13.45 -7.64 5.57
CA MET A 270 -12.17 -7.95 6.24
C MET A 270 -12.18 -9.33 6.89
N ALA A 271 -13.25 -9.66 7.64
CA ALA A 271 -13.40 -10.95 8.29
C ALA A 271 -13.47 -12.10 7.27
N ALA A 272 -14.11 -11.86 6.11
CA ALA A 272 -14.09 -12.82 5.01
C ALA A 272 -12.64 -13.08 4.58
N SER A 273 -11.82 -12.03 4.41
CA SER A 273 -10.42 -12.11 3.98
C SER A 273 -9.41 -12.55 5.06
N ALA A 274 -9.84 -12.73 6.32
CA ALA A 274 -8.98 -13.22 7.38
C ALA A 274 -8.55 -14.68 7.15
N ASP A 275 -7.37 -15.05 7.66
CA ASP A 275 -6.81 -16.41 7.64
C ASP A 275 -6.66 -17.04 6.24
N VAL A 276 -6.40 -16.22 5.21
CA VAL A 276 -5.99 -16.72 3.90
C VAL A 276 -4.66 -17.46 4.01
N LYS A 277 -4.56 -18.63 3.35
CA LYS A 277 -3.34 -19.44 3.31
C LYS A 277 -2.98 -19.71 1.87
N THR A 278 -1.74 -19.39 1.53
CA THR A 278 -1.19 -19.74 0.22
C THR A 278 -0.73 -21.20 0.19
N ALA A 279 -0.85 -21.84 -0.97
CA ALA A 279 -0.19 -23.10 -1.31
C ALA A 279 1.20 -22.88 -1.94
N PHE A 280 1.59 -21.62 -2.18
CA PHE A 280 2.74 -21.24 -2.98
C PHE A 280 3.85 -20.57 -2.16
N GLY A 281 3.95 -20.86 -0.86
CA GLY A 281 4.93 -20.23 0.03
C GLY A 281 6.40 -20.38 -0.42
N GLY A 282 6.71 -21.40 -1.21
CA GLY A 282 8.05 -21.70 -1.71
C GLY A 282 8.44 -20.93 -2.95
N PHE A 283 7.55 -20.11 -3.50
CA PHE A 283 7.85 -19.20 -4.62
C PHE A 283 8.67 -18.00 -4.17
N GLN A 284 8.73 -17.68 -2.88
CA GLN A 284 9.70 -16.72 -2.38
C GLN A 284 11.12 -17.31 -2.40
N LEU A 285 11.79 -17.22 -3.55
CA LEU A 285 13.14 -17.74 -3.76
C LEU A 285 14.21 -16.70 -3.34
N PRO A 286 15.30 -17.13 -2.68
CA PRO A 286 16.44 -16.25 -2.40
C PRO A 286 17.02 -15.67 -3.70
N GLY A 287 17.35 -14.38 -3.69
CA GLY A 287 17.94 -13.70 -4.84
C GLY A 287 17.00 -13.42 -6.00
N ALA A 288 15.69 -13.60 -5.84
CA ALA A 288 14.73 -13.24 -6.86
C ALA A 288 14.73 -11.74 -7.16
N ALA A 289 14.73 -11.40 -8.45
CA ALA A 289 14.56 -10.03 -8.92
C ALA A 289 13.15 -9.54 -8.68
N VAL A 290 12.16 -10.40 -8.89
CA VAL A 290 10.75 -10.11 -8.56
C VAL A 290 10.15 -11.32 -7.86
N THR A 291 9.42 -11.09 -6.77
CA THR A 291 8.47 -12.05 -6.19
C THR A 291 7.12 -11.36 -6.07
N ALA A 292 6.07 -11.98 -6.60
CA ALA A 292 4.70 -11.51 -6.47
C ALA A 292 3.85 -12.64 -5.92
N MET A 293 3.05 -12.37 -4.89
CA MET A 293 2.14 -13.32 -4.28
C MET A 293 0.84 -12.62 -3.96
N SER A 294 -0.27 -13.31 -4.16
CA SER A 294 -1.59 -12.81 -3.80
C SER A 294 -2.46 -13.98 -3.39
N THR A 295 -3.02 -13.89 -2.18
CA THR A 295 -3.99 -14.85 -1.67
C THR A 295 -5.17 -14.09 -1.11
N GLN A 296 -6.32 -14.21 -1.77
CA GLN A 296 -7.50 -13.44 -1.46
C GLN A 296 -8.73 -14.34 -1.48
N LYS A 297 -9.74 -13.96 -0.70
CA LYS A 297 -11.06 -14.57 -0.80
C LYS A 297 -11.97 -13.66 -1.60
N VAL A 298 -12.80 -14.29 -2.43
CA VAL A 298 -13.82 -13.60 -3.22
C VAL A 298 -15.13 -13.69 -2.45
N SER A 299 -15.85 -12.57 -2.33
CA SER A 299 -17.16 -12.58 -1.67
C SER A 299 -18.17 -13.39 -2.52
N PRO A 300 -19.18 -14.03 -1.90
CA PRO A 300 -20.22 -14.72 -2.65
C PRO A 300 -20.96 -13.82 -3.64
N GLU A 301 -21.18 -12.55 -3.28
CA GLU A 301 -21.82 -11.55 -4.13
C GLU A 301 -20.96 -11.24 -5.37
N ASP A 302 -19.68 -10.90 -5.19
CA ASP A 302 -18.76 -10.59 -6.29
C ASP A 302 -18.60 -11.81 -7.22
N LEU A 303 -18.51 -13.01 -6.63
CA LEU A 303 -18.44 -14.25 -7.39
C LEU A 303 -19.68 -14.44 -8.24
N GLN A 304 -20.88 -14.21 -7.70
CA GLN A 304 -22.12 -14.36 -8.46
C GLN A 304 -22.15 -13.41 -9.66
N GLN A 305 -21.77 -12.14 -9.47
CA GLN A 305 -21.71 -11.15 -10.54
C GLN A 305 -20.67 -11.53 -11.60
N ALA A 306 -19.48 -11.94 -11.18
CA ALA A 306 -18.43 -12.39 -12.08
C ALA A 306 -18.86 -13.60 -12.93
N MET A 307 -19.60 -14.56 -12.34
CA MET A 307 -20.07 -15.75 -13.08
C MET A 307 -21.07 -15.39 -14.18
N VAL A 308 -21.92 -14.37 -14.00
CA VAL A 308 -22.82 -13.90 -15.06
C VAL A 308 -22.03 -13.37 -16.26
N ALA A 309 -20.98 -12.59 -16.00
CA ALA A 309 -20.11 -12.08 -17.05
C ALA A 309 -19.31 -13.19 -17.76
N VAL A 310 -18.83 -14.19 -17.00
CA VAL A 310 -18.13 -15.37 -17.55
C VAL A 310 -19.05 -16.18 -18.45
N ASP A 311 -20.30 -16.41 -18.06
CA ASP A 311 -21.26 -17.17 -18.87
C ASP A 311 -21.57 -16.44 -20.18
N ALA A 312 -21.78 -15.11 -20.15
CA ALA A 312 -21.99 -14.30 -21.35
C ALA A 312 -20.76 -14.33 -22.28
N PHE A 313 -19.56 -14.20 -21.72
CA PHE A 313 -18.31 -14.27 -22.49
C PHE A 313 -18.10 -15.67 -23.09
N ARG A 314 -18.42 -16.73 -22.37
CA ARG A 314 -18.40 -18.11 -22.88
C ARG A 314 -19.32 -18.27 -24.09
N GLU A 315 -20.56 -17.80 -24.01
CA GLU A 315 -21.50 -17.85 -25.14
C GLU A 315 -20.95 -17.13 -26.37
N GLN A 316 -20.35 -15.95 -26.17
CA GLN A 316 -19.73 -15.19 -27.26
C GLN A 316 -18.56 -15.96 -27.90
N VAL A 317 -17.61 -16.47 -27.11
CA VAL A 317 -16.46 -17.23 -27.62
C VAL A 317 -16.93 -18.47 -28.38
N LEU A 318 -17.91 -19.21 -27.86
CA LEU A 318 -18.45 -20.39 -28.54
C LEU A 318 -19.18 -20.06 -29.84
N ALA A 319 -19.81 -18.89 -29.92
CA ALA A 319 -20.45 -18.40 -31.14
C ALA A 319 -19.42 -17.95 -32.18
N GLU A 320 -18.33 -17.29 -31.77
CA GLU A 320 -17.22 -16.92 -32.65
C GLU A 320 -16.53 -18.18 -33.23
N LEU A 321 -16.24 -19.17 -32.39
CA LEU A 321 -15.68 -20.47 -32.83
C LEU A 321 -16.60 -21.23 -33.78
N GLU A 322 -17.93 -21.08 -33.65
CA GLU A 322 -18.87 -21.71 -34.57
C GLU A 322 -18.78 -21.11 -35.99
N ASN A 323 -18.48 -19.81 -36.07
CA ASN A 323 -18.42 -19.05 -37.31
C ASN A 323 -17.00 -18.87 -37.85
N ASP A 324 -15.98 -19.42 -37.19
CA ASP A 324 -14.58 -19.26 -37.57
C ASP A 324 -14.27 -20.01 -38.89
N PRO A 325 -13.89 -19.30 -39.96
CA PRO A 325 -13.58 -19.90 -41.26
C PRO A 325 -12.28 -20.71 -41.27
N SER A 326 -11.47 -20.67 -40.21
CA SER A 326 -10.31 -21.55 -40.04
C SER A 326 -10.72 -22.93 -39.50
N LEU A 327 -11.88 -23.04 -38.84
CA LEU A 327 -12.43 -24.28 -38.27
C LEU A 327 -13.48 -24.91 -39.21
N ASN A 328 -13.13 -25.11 -40.48
CA ASN A 328 -14.06 -25.64 -41.49
C ASN A 328 -14.34 -27.15 -41.35
N ASP A 329 -13.44 -27.88 -40.69
CA ASP A 329 -13.66 -29.30 -40.37
C ASP A 329 -14.59 -29.41 -39.15
N PRO A 330 -15.79 -30.02 -39.30
CA PRO A 330 -16.75 -30.14 -38.19
C PRO A 330 -16.21 -30.90 -36.97
N GLN A 331 -15.32 -31.89 -37.16
CA GLN A 331 -14.75 -32.66 -36.07
C GLN A 331 -13.70 -31.86 -35.29
N ILE A 332 -12.85 -31.12 -36.01
CA ILE A 332 -11.86 -30.23 -35.39
C ILE A 332 -12.59 -29.12 -34.63
N ARG A 333 -13.59 -28.48 -35.24
CA ARG A 333 -14.41 -27.45 -34.60
C ARG A 333 -15.05 -27.96 -33.30
N ALA A 334 -15.69 -29.13 -33.34
CA ALA A 334 -16.29 -29.73 -32.15
C ALA A 334 -15.25 -29.98 -31.05
N SER A 335 -14.06 -30.45 -31.43
CA SER A 335 -12.98 -30.73 -30.48
C SER A 335 -12.40 -29.46 -29.86
N VAL A 336 -12.24 -28.38 -30.63
CA VAL A 336 -11.82 -27.06 -30.12
C VAL A 336 -12.86 -26.49 -29.16
N LYS A 337 -14.14 -26.56 -29.52
CA LYS A 337 -15.24 -26.11 -28.64
C LYS A 337 -15.25 -26.87 -27.31
N GLU A 338 -15.05 -28.19 -27.34
CA GLU A 338 -14.97 -29.00 -26.13
C GLU A 338 -13.77 -28.60 -25.25
N VAL A 339 -12.61 -28.34 -25.84
CA VAL A 339 -11.43 -27.85 -25.10
C VAL A 339 -11.74 -26.51 -24.44
N VAL A 340 -12.32 -25.57 -25.18
CA VAL A 340 -12.73 -24.25 -24.68
C VAL A 340 -13.75 -24.37 -23.54
N ASP A 341 -14.73 -25.26 -23.68
CA ASP A 341 -15.70 -25.56 -22.63
C ASP A 341 -15.03 -26.08 -21.35
N ILE A 342 -14.02 -26.94 -21.48
CA ILE A 342 -13.27 -27.43 -20.32
C ILE A 342 -12.51 -26.29 -19.63
N PHE A 343 -11.87 -25.38 -20.38
CA PHE A 343 -11.21 -24.21 -19.80
C PHE A 343 -12.18 -23.33 -19.02
N PHE A 344 -13.35 -23.04 -19.57
CA PHE A 344 -14.41 -22.30 -18.87
C PHE A 344 -14.89 -23.06 -17.62
N ASP A 345 -15.13 -24.36 -17.71
CA ASP A 345 -15.57 -25.18 -16.58
C ASP A 345 -14.55 -25.20 -15.44
N VAL A 346 -13.25 -25.30 -15.76
CA VAL A 346 -12.14 -25.26 -14.79
C VAL A 346 -12.05 -23.87 -14.17
N GLY A 347 -12.11 -22.80 -14.98
CA GLY A 347 -12.13 -21.42 -14.50
C GLY A 347 -13.28 -21.15 -13.54
N THR A 348 -14.51 -21.52 -13.93
CA THR A 348 -15.72 -21.41 -13.11
C THR A 348 -15.63 -22.25 -11.85
N SER A 349 -15.12 -23.49 -11.93
CA SER A 349 -14.94 -24.35 -10.75
C SER A 349 -13.91 -23.75 -9.79
N THR A 350 -12.84 -23.14 -10.32
CA THR A 350 -11.80 -22.47 -9.55
C THR A 350 -12.36 -21.24 -8.84
N ALA A 351 -13.08 -20.39 -9.56
CA ALA A 351 -13.75 -19.22 -8.98
C ALA A 351 -14.72 -19.61 -7.87
N LYS A 352 -15.47 -20.71 -8.05
CA LYS A 352 -16.38 -21.27 -7.03
C LYS A 352 -15.70 -21.80 -5.77
N THR A 353 -14.38 -21.96 -5.76
CA THR A 353 -13.64 -22.22 -4.51
C THR A 353 -13.64 -21.01 -3.57
N GLY A 354 -13.95 -19.82 -4.09
CA GLY A 354 -13.96 -18.56 -3.36
C GLY A 354 -12.57 -18.08 -2.95
N VAL A 355 -11.50 -18.70 -3.46
CA VAL A 355 -10.11 -18.36 -3.12
C VAL A 355 -9.31 -18.16 -4.40
N LEU A 356 -8.77 -16.96 -4.57
CA LEU A 356 -7.70 -16.69 -5.51
C LEU A 356 -6.38 -16.88 -4.76
N ASP A 357 -5.50 -17.75 -5.27
CA ASP A 357 -4.18 -17.97 -4.69
C ASP A 357 -3.18 -18.13 -5.81
N THR A 358 -2.22 -17.22 -5.86
CA THR A 358 -1.25 -17.09 -6.96
C THR A 358 0.11 -16.68 -6.42
N ALA A 359 1.15 -17.16 -7.08
CA ALA A 359 2.50 -16.67 -6.87
C ALA A 359 3.29 -16.69 -8.18
N ALA A 360 4.24 -15.77 -8.31
CA ALA A 360 5.18 -15.70 -9.41
C ALA A 360 6.53 -15.21 -8.93
N THR A 361 7.58 -15.71 -9.57
CA THR A 361 8.97 -15.39 -9.22
C THR A 361 9.79 -15.26 -10.49
N LEU A 362 10.56 -14.19 -10.56
CA LEU A 362 11.54 -13.95 -11.61
C LEU A 362 12.93 -13.97 -10.98
N LEU A 363 13.74 -14.95 -11.41
CA LEU A 363 15.17 -14.98 -11.16
C LEU A 363 15.87 -14.35 -12.36
N LEU A 364 16.75 -13.39 -12.11
CA LEU A 364 17.66 -12.84 -13.11
C LEU A 364 19.08 -13.21 -12.72
N GLN A 365 19.78 -13.88 -13.64
CA GLN A 365 21.18 -14.27 -13.52
C GLN A 365 21.96 -13.65 -14.68
N GLU A 366 23.29 -13.74 -14.67
CA GLU A 366 24.11 -13.26 -15.78
C GLU A 366 23.63 -13.86 -17.11
N GLN A 367 23.19 -12.99 -18.04
CA GLN A 367 22.68 -13.33 -19.37
C GLN A 367 21.60 -14.42 -19.41
N SER A 368 20.85 -14.61 -18.33
CA SER A 368 19.82 -15.63 -18.26
C SER A 368 18.73 -15.27 -17.27
N MET A 369 17.54 -15.83 -17.51
CA MET A 369 16.41 -15.66 -16.61
C MET A 369 15.67 -16.96 -16.41
N THR A 370 14.97 -17.03 -15.28
CA THR A 370 14.02 -18.09 -14.97
C THR A 370 12.77 -17.46 -14.40
N PHE A 371 11.64 -17.73 -15.02
CA PHE A 371 10.34 -17.36 -14.49
C PHE A 371 9.61 -18.61 -14.02
N ILE A 372 8.99 -18.54 -12.84
CA ILE A 372 8.05 -19.55 -12.36
C ILE A 372 6.77 -18.88 -11.88
N ALA A 373 5.63 -19.53 -12.07
CA ALA A 373 4.35 -19.12 -11.52
C ALA A 373 3.52 -20.34 -11.09
N GLY A 374 2.67 -20.13 -10.10
CA GLY A 374 1.71 -21.08 -9.59
C GLY A 374 0.36 -20.41 -9.40
N VAL A 375 -0.71 -21.09 -9.82
CA VAL A 375 -2.08 -20.65 -9.65
C VAL A 375 -2.90 -21.82 -9.11
N LYS A 376 -3.68 -21.56 -8.07
CA LYS A 376 -4.62 -22.54 -7.55
C LYS A 376 -5.74 -22.74 -8.55
N VAL A 377 -6.09 -23.99 -8.82
CA VAL A 377 -7.22 -24.34 -9.69
C VAL A 377 -8.10 -25.39 -9.02
N ALA A 378 -9.36 -25.46 -9.44
CA ALA A 378 -10.20 -26.60 -9.19
C ALA A 378 -10.24 -27.51 -10.42
N ALA A 379 -10.14 -28.83 -10.22
CA ALA A 379 -10.23 -29.84 -11.27
C ALA A 379 -9.12 -29.75 -12.33
N GLY A 380 -7.86 -29.64 -11.90
CA GLY A 380 -6.70 -29.66 -12.79
C GLY A 380 -6.62 -30.92 -13.69
N ASP A 381 -7.13 -32.07 -13.26
CA ASP A 381 -7.16 -33.29 -14.08
C ASP A 381 -7.95 -33.10 -15.39
N LYS A 382 -9.03 -32.30 -15.37
CA LYS A 382 -9.79 -31.95 -16.58
C LYS A 382 -8.96 -31.06 -17.49
N LEU A 383 -8.23 -30.10 -16.90
CA LEU A 383 -7.36 -29.20 -17.63
C LEU A 383 -6.22 -29.97 -18.31
N ASP A 384 -5.60 -30.93 -17.63
CA ASP A 384 -4.58 -31.82 -18.23
C ASP A 384 -5.13 -32.56 -19.44
N THR A 385 -6.34 -33.12 -19.32
CA THR A 385 -7.03 -33.77 -20.44
C THR A 385 -7.25 -32.82 -21.62
N ALA A 386 -7.67 -31.58 -21.35
CA ALA A 386 -7.88 -30.57 -22.39
C ALA A 386 -6.58 -30.16 -23.09
N VAL A 387 -5.49 -29.98 -22.33
CA VAL A 387 -4.16 -29.66 -22.88
C VAL A 387 -3.66 -30.77 -23.80
N ARG A 388 -3.77 -32.03 -23.38
CA ARG A 388 -3.40 -33.19 -24.22
C ARG A 388 -4.17 -33.23 -25.52
N LYS A 389 -5.49 -32.99 -25.44
CA LYS A 389 -6.36 -32.95 -26.61
C LYS A 389 -5.99 -31.81 -27.54
N LEU A 390 -5.68 -30.62 -27.01
CA LEU A 390 -5.24 -29.48 -27.80
C LEU A 390 -3.93 -29.78 -28.54
N VAL A 391 -2.94 -30.36 -27.86
CA VAL A 391 -1.67 -30.74 -28.49
C VAL A 391 -1.89 -31.76 -29.61
N GLU A 392 -2.72 -32.77 -29.39
CA GLU A 392 -3.02 -33.80 -30.40
C GLU A 392 -3.72 -33.21 -31.64
N LEU A 393 -4.59 -32.21 -31.46
CA LEU A 393 -5.27 -31.52 -32.57
C LEU A 393 -4.33 -30.60 -33.37
N SER A 394 -3.27 -30.10 -32.74
CA SER A 394 -2.42 -29.05 -33.31
C SER A 394 -1.06 -29.54 -33.80
N LYS A 395 -0.60 -30.73 -33.41
CA LYS A 395 0.75 -31.25 -33.73
C LYS A 395 1.10 -31.32 -35.22
N ASP A 396 0.10 -31.39 -36.10
CA ASP A 396 0.29 -31.47 -37.56
C ASP A 396 0.25 -30.08 -38.22
N GLN A 397 0.06 -29.00 -37.46
CA GLN A 397 0.07 -27.63 -37.99
C GLN A 397 1.50 -27.17 -38.28
N PRO A 398 1.76 -26.46 -39.40
CA PRO A 398 3.11 -26.12 -39.84
C PRO A 398 3.95 -25.32 -38.84
N ASP A 399 3.29 -24.47 -38.05
CA ASP A 399 3.92 -23.57 -37.09
C ASP A 399 3.69 -24.00 -35.63
N PHE A 400 3.20 -25.23 -35.40
CA PHE A 400 3.02 -25.72 -34.04
C PHE A 400 4.38 -26.04 -33.41
N PRO A 401 4.70 -25.47 -32.24
CA PRO A 401 5.98 -25.68 -31.60
C PRO A 401 6.15 -27.12 -31.09
N GLU A 402 7.38 -27.53 -30.83
CA GLU A 402 7.65 -28.87 -30.29
C GLU A 402 7.11 -28.96 -28.85
N VAL A 403 6.05 -29.74 -28.67
CA VAL A 403 5.45 -30.01 -27.34
C VAL A 403 5.69 -31.46 -26.95
N LYS A 404 6.26 -31.68 -25.77
CA LYS A 404 6.36 -33.00 -25.13
C LYS A 404 5.35 -33.05 -24.00
N VAL A 405 4.29 -33.82 -24.23
CA VAL A 405 3.29 -34.14 -23.21
C VAL A 405 3.87 -35.21 -22.28
N ASP A 406 3.63 -35.11 -20.95
CA ASP A 406 4.23 -36.00 -19.94
C ASP A 406 5.75 -36.08 -20.02
N ALA A 407 6.39 -34.92 -20.20
CA ALA A 407 7.85 -34.84 -20.17
C ALA A 407 8.41 -35.26 -18.79
N ASP A 408 7.67 -35.01 -17.71
CA ASP A 408 8.03 -35.42 -16.35
C ASP A 408 6.78 -35.56 -15.45
N GLN A 409 6.94 -36.19 -14.29
CA GLN A 409 5.94 -36.25 -13.22
C GLN A 409 6.60 -36.03 -11.85
N TYR A 410 6.08 -35.09 -11.07
CA TYR A 410 6.59 -34.81 -9.71
C TYR A 410 5.46 -34.57 -8.72
N LYS A 411 5.43 -35.31 -7.61
CA LYS A 411 4.41 -35.17 -6.54
C LYS A 411 2.96 -35.15 -7.05
N GLY A 412 2.65 -35.94 -8.09
CA GLY A 412 1.31 -35.99 -8.70
C GLY A 412 0.99 -34.83 -9.64
N ILE A 413 1.99 -34.04 -10.04
CA ILE A 413 1.91 -33.00 -11.07
C ILE A 413 2.51 -33.57 -12.35
N HIS A 414 1.78 -33.46 -13.45
CA HIS A 414 2.24 -33.81 -14.80
C HIS A 414 2.88 -32.59 -15.44
N PHE A 415 4.11 -32.70 -15.94
CA PHE A 415 4.80 -31.62 -16.62
C PHE A 415 4.82 -31.88 -18.12
N HIS A 416 4.35 -30.89 -18.86
CA HIS A 416 4.47 -30.79 -20.31
C HIS A 416 5.53 -29.74 -20.62
N THR A 417 6.38 -29.99 -21.61
CA THR A 417 7.38 -29.02 -22.05
C THR A 417 7.09 -28.53 -23.45
N LEU A 418 7.40 -27.28 -23.69
CA LEU A 418 7.26 -26.59 -24.95
C LEU A 418 8.64 -26.02 -25.32
N ASN A 419 9.10 -26.21 -26.55
CA ASN A 419 10.29 -25.54 -27.06
C ASN A 419 9.90 -24.62 -28.22
N VAL A 420 10.18 -23.32 -28.08
CA VAL A 420 9.89 -22.31 -29.10
C VAL A 420 11.20 -21.67 -29.55
N PRO A 421 11.62 -21.83 -30.82
CA PRO A 421 12.80 -21.16 -31.33
C PRO A 421 12.67 -19.64 -31.20
N ILE A 422 13.72 -18.98 -30.71
CA ILE A 422 13.73 -17.53 -30.56
C ILE A 422 14.38 -16.92 -31.79
N PRO A 423 13.68 -16.01 -32.51
CA PRO A 423 14.28 -15.31 -33.65
C PRO A 423 15.56 -14.57 -33.25
N ALA A 424 16.52 -14.50 -34.17
CA ALA A 424 17.77 -13.77 -33.94
C ALA A 424 17.52 -12.31 -33.53
N GLY A 425 18.16 -11.86 -32.45
CA GLY A 425 18.00 -10.52 -31.90
C GLY A 425 18.30 -10.46 -30.41
N GLU A 426 17.94 -9.34 -29.78
CA GLU A 426 18.23 -9.05 -28.37
C GLU A 426 17.60 -10.09 -27.42
N ALA A 427 16.45 -10.67 -27.78
CA ALA A 427 15.79 -11.71 -26.97
C ALA A 427 16.68 -12.97 -26.78
N GLN A 428 17.53 -13.31 -27.76
CA GLN A 428 18.45 -14.46 -27.64
C GLN A 428 19.54 -14.23 -26.59
N LEU A 429 19.91 -12.98 -26.31
CA LEU A 429 20.92 -12.65 -25.28
C LEU A 429 20.46 -13.05 -23.87
N VAL A 430 19.16 -13.22 -23.67
CA VAL A 430 18.53 -13.44 -22.37
C VAL A 430 17.88 -14.82 -22.29
N LEU A 431 17.22 -15.22 -23.37
CA LEU A 431 16.41 -16.42 -23.42
C LEU A 431 17.10 -17.58 -24.15
N GLY A 432 18.25 -17.33 -24.78
CA GLY A 432 18.98 -18.31 -25.59
C GLY A 432 18.39 -18.53 -26.98
N ASP A 433 18.81 -19.60 -27.65
CA ASP A 433 18.38 -19.94 -29.02
C ASP A 433 16.91 -20.40 -29.08
N ALA A 434 16.39 -20.91 -27.97
CA ALA A 434 15.01 -21.39 -27.84
C ALA A 434 14.48 -21.12 -26.43
N LEU A 435 13.20 -20.80 -26.34
CA LEU A 435 12.48 -20.69 -25.08
C LEU A 435 12.01 -22.08 -24.66
N ASP A 436 12.60 -22.60 -23.59
CA ASP A 436 12.09 -23.77 -22.90
C ASP A 436 10.98 -23.36 -21.93
N GLY A 437 9.75 -23.76 -22.24
CA GLY A 437 8.56 -23.58 -21.42
C GLY A 437 8.14 -24.89 -20.75
N VAL A 438 7.57 -24.76 -19.55
CA VAL A 438 7.05 -25.85 -18.74
C VAL A 438 5.64 -25.50 -18.29
N LEU A 439 4.71 -26.42 -18.49
CA LEU A 439 3.36 -26.39 -17.94
C LEU A 439 3.20 -27.58 -16.99
N GLY A 440 3.10 -27.33 -15.70
CA GLY A 440 2.82 -28.34 -14.68
C GLY A 440 1.33 -28.33 -14.32
N ILE A 441 0.67 -29.48 -14.37
CA ILE A 441 -0.75 -29.60 -14.02
C ILE A 441 -0.89 -30.66 -12.93
N GLY A 442 -1.29 -30.21 -11.75
CA GLY A 442 -1.70 -31.06 -10.64
C GLY A 442 -3.19 -30.93 -10.38
N LYS A 443 -3.71 -31.75 -9.47
CA LYS A 443 -5.14 -31.77 -9.13
C LYS A 443 -5.72 -30.41 -8.73
N ASP A 444 -4.98 -29.68 -7.89
CA ASP A 444 -5.42 -28.44 -7.22
C ASP A 444 -4.59 -27.20 -7.60
N ALA A 445 -3.64 -27.35 -8.54
CA ALA A 445 -2.74 -26.26 -8.94
C ALA A 445 -2.22 -26.44 -10.37
N VAL A 446 -2.05 -25.33 -11.06
CA VAL A 446 -1.33 -25.22 -12.33
C VAL A 446 -0.07 -24.41 -12.09
N TYR A 447 0.99 -24.82 -12.75
CA TYR A 447 2.29 -24.20 -12.68
C TYR A 447 2.78 -23.88 -14.08
N MET A 448 3.45 -22.75 -14.22
CA MET A 448 4.11 -22.37 -15.46
C MET A 448 5.55 -22.00 -15.13
N ALA A 449 6.48 -22.36 -16.01
CA ALA A 449 7.85 -21.88 -15.91
C ALA A 449 8.47 -21.72 -17.29
N PHE A 450 9.42 -20.81 -17.43
CA PHE A 450 10.22 -20.70 -18.64
C PHE A 450 11.61 -20.11 -18.37
N GLY A 451 12.51 -20.35 -19.31
CA GLY A 451 13.91 -19.93 -19.22
C GLY A 451 14.80 -21.02 -18.64
N LYS A 452 15.98 -20.63 -18.17
CA LYS A 452 17.03 -21.57 -17.77
C LYS A 452 16.61 -22.35 -16.52
N ASP A 453 16.85 -23.66 -16.51
CA ASP A 453 16.58 -24.57 -15.36
C ASP A 453 15.13 -24.46 -14.80
N ALA A 454 14.17 -24.13 -15.67
CA ALA A 454 12.79 -23.81 -15.30
C ALA A 454 12.08 -24.93 -14.52
N LEU A 455 12.18 -26.18 -14.99
CA LEU A 455 11.52 -27.33 -14.36
C LEU A 455 12.08 -27.61 -12.95
N ASP A 456 13.40 -27.57 -12.80
CA ASP A 456 14.05 -27.86 -11.51
C ASP A 456 13.80 -26.74 -10.49
N THR A 457 13.85 -25.49 -10.95
CA THR A 457 13.47 -24.32 -10.13
C THR A 457 12.02 -24.44 -9.64
N LEU A 458 11.11 -24.86 -10.53
CA LEU A 458 9.71 -25.03 -10.18
C LEU A 458 9.50 -26.17 -9.16
N LYS A 459 10.20 -27.31 -9.31
CA LYS A 459 10.17 -28.40 -8.33
C LYS A 459 10.71 -27.95 -6.96
N GLN A 460 11.79 -27.18 -6.94
CA GLN A 460 12.34 -26.60 -5.70
C GLN A 460 11.33 -25.68 -5.01
N ALA A 461 10.62 -24.84 -5.77
CA ALA A 461 9.57 -23.97 -5.22
C ALA A 461 8.41 -24.80 -4.64
N ILE A 462 7.96 -25.84 -5.36
CA ILE A 462 6.91 -26.77 -4.89
C ILE A 462 7.33 -27.46 -3.57
N ASP A 463 8.59 -27.90 -3.47
CA ASP A 463 9.11 -28.52 -2.25
C ASP A 463 9.13 -27.55 -1.07
N SER A 464 9.51 -26.30 -1.33
CA SER A 464 9.68 -25.27 -0.33
C SER A 464 8.34 -24.69 0.17
N SER A 465 7.24 -24.88 -0.55
CA SER A 465 5.92 -24.37 -0.15
C SER A 465 5.43 -24.94 1.18
N GLY A 466 5.64 -26.24 1.44
CA GLY A 466 5.14 -26.89 2.66
C GLY A 466 5.46 -26.13 3.95
N ASP A 467 6.73 -25.81 4.15
CA ASP A 467 7.22 -25.13 5.36
C ASP A 467 6.99 -23.61 5.35
N ASN A 468 6.84 -23.01 4.16
CA ASN A 468 6.79 -21.55 3.99
C ASN A 468 5.39 -20.98 3.82
N ASN A 469 4.37 -21.81 3.59
CA ASN A 469 2.98 -21.38 3.37
C ASN A 469 2.47 -20.42 4.47
N ALA A 470 2.74 -20.71 5.74
CA ALA A 470 2.29 -19.87 6.85
C ALA A 470 3.00 -18.50 6.90
N LYS A 471 4.28 -18.43 6.53
CA LYS A 471 5.06 -17.17 6.52
C LYS A 471 4.71 -16.29 5.33
N ALA A 472 4.24 -16.90 4.24
CA ALA A 472 3.87 -16.22 3.01
C ALA A 472 2.39 -15.83 2.93
N SER A 473 1.61 -16.02 4.00
CA SER A 473 0.15 -15.83 4.05
C SER A 473 -0.31 -14.35 4.04
N ALA A 474 0.45 -13.45 3.43
CA ALA A 474 0.01 -12.08 3.20
C ALA A 474 -1.09 -12.06 2.13
N ALA A 475 -2.05 -11.14 2.25
CA ALA A 475 -3.11 -11.00 1.25
C ALA A 475 -2.53 -10.58 -0.10
N MET A 476 -1.50 -9.73 -0.07
CA MET A 476 -0.66 -9.44 -1.23
C MET A 476 0.77 -9.15 -0.79
N LYS A 477 1.75 -9.61 -1.55
CA LYS A 477 3.16 -9.29 -1.38
C LYS A 477 3.82 -9.11 -2.73
N MET A 478 4.58 -8.03 -2.89
CA MET A 478 5.46 -7.81 -4.03
C MET A 478 6.83 -7.39 -3.51
N VAL A 479 7.87 -8.04 -4.01
CA VAL A 479 9.27 -7.73 -3.70
C VAL A 479 9.98 -7.52 -5.02
N VAL A 480 10.70 -6.42 -5.14
CA VAL A 480 11.53 -6.09 -6.30
C VAL A 480 12.95 -5.81 -5.82
N SER A 481 13.93 -6.60 -6.26
CA SER A 481 15.36 -6.35 -6.02
C SER A 481 15.92 -5.53 -7.17
N LEU A 482 16.25 -4.26 -6.88
CA LEU A 482 16.89 -3.40 -7.87
C LEU A 482 18.30 -3.88 -8.20
N GLY A 483 19.01 -4.45 -7.23
CA GLY A 483 20.35 -4.96 -7.43
C GLY A 483 20.40 -6.15 -8.39
N ALA A 484 19.47 -7.10 -8.29
CA ALA A 484 19.35 -8.19 -9.25
C ALA A 484 19.06 -7.68 -10.66
N ILE A 485 18.18 -6.68 -10.80
CA ILE A 485 17.86 -6.05 -12.09
C ILE A 485 19.08 -5.32 -12.67
N VAL A 486 19.79 -4.52 -11.86
CA VAL A 486 20.99 -3.80 -12.29
C VAL A 486 22.09 -4.75 -12.75
N LYS A 487 22.39 -5.81 -11.96
CA LYS A 487 23.40 -6.82 -12.33
C LYS A 487 23.04 -7.53 -13.64
N PHE A 488 21.76 -7.85 -13.82
CA PHE A 488 21.28 -8.44 -15.05
C PHE A 488 21.46 -7.50 -16.24
N MET A 489 21.03 -6.24 -16.13
CA MET A 489 21.17 -5.25 -17.21
C MET A 489 22.64 -5.05 -17.62
N ALA A 490 23.55 -4.94 -16.64
CA ALA A 490 25.00 -4.84 -16.91
C ALA A 490 25.53 -6.06 -17.68
N SER A 491 24.98 -7.26 -17.44
CA SER A 491 25.42 -8.48 -18.13
C SER A 491 24.96 -8.59 -19.59
N VAL A 492 23.85 -7.93 -19.95
CA VAL A 492 23.24 -8.04 -21.29
C VAL A 492 23.58 -6.85 -22.19
N GLN A 493 23.88 -5.70 -21.59
CA GLN A 493 24.18 -4.47 -22.30
C GLN A 493 25.47 -3.84 -21.77
N PRO A 494 26.50 -3.67 -22.62
CA PRO A 494 27.70 -2.92 -22.24
C PRO A 494 27.34 -1.46 -21.92
N ASP A 495 27.49 -1.06 -20.66
CA ASP A 495 27.31 0.31 -20.20
C ASP A 495 28.13 0.56 -18.94
N GLU A 496 29.09 1.49 -19.01
CA GLU A 496 30.01 1.79 -17.90
C GLU A 496 29.30 2.29 -16.63
N THR A 497 28.08 2.83 -16.75
CA THR A 497 27.28 3.24 -15.60
C THR A 497 26.60 2.03 -14.96
N LEU A 498 26.03 1.14 -15.76
CA LEU A 498 25.46 -0.12 -15.27
C LEU A 498 26.52 -1.00 -14.62
N ASP A 499 27.73 -1.09 -15.18
CA ASP A 499 28.84 -1.85 -14.60
C ASP A 499 29.22 -1.32 -13.21
N ARG A 500 29.38 0.01 -13.09
CA ARG A 500 29.67 0.65 -11.79
C ARG A 500 28.55 0.45 -10.77
N LEU A 501 27.28 0.50 -11.21
CA LEU A 501 26.15 0.25 -10.34
C LEU A 501 26.10 -1.23 -9.92
N ALA A 502 26.37 -2.16 -10.83
CA ALA A 502 26.42 -3.60 -10.54
C ALA A 502 27.52 -3.94 -9.52
N GLU A 503 28.70 -3.32 -9.63
CA GLU A 503 29.77 -3.42 -8.62
C GLU A 503 29.31 -2.88 -7.25
N ALA A 504 28.57 -1.77 -7.24
CA ALA A 504 28.04 -1.21 -6.00
C ALA A 504 27.04 -2.15 -5.30
N VAL A 505 26.23 -2.89 -6.06
CA VAL A 505 25.26 -3.85 -5.50
C VAL A 505 25.95 -4.92 -4.64
N GLU A 506 27.18 -5.34 -4.97
CA GLU A 506 27.91 -6.35 -4.17
C GLU A 506 28.13 -5.92 -2.72
N THR A 507 28.12 -4.62 -2.45
CA THR A 507 28.31 -4.06 -1.10
C THR A 507 27.02 -3.99 -0.28
N LEU A 508 25.85 -4.15 -0.91
CA LEU A 508 24.55 -3.94 -0.28
C LEU A 508 24.03 -5.14 0.51
N GLN A 509 24.63 -6.32 0.36
CA GLN A 509 24.26 -7.55 1.08
C GLN A 509 22.76 -7.90 1.05
N GLY A 510 22.07 -7.60 -0.05
CA GLY A 510 20.63 -7.86 -0.21
C GLY A 510 19.70 -6.76 0.30
N SER A 511 20.25 -5.63 0.76
CA SER A 511 19.51 -4.44 1.23
C SER A 511 19.09 -3.53 0.06
N ASP A 512 18.65 -4.10 -1.05
CA ASP A 512 18.38 -3.42 -2.33
C ASP A 512 16.94 -3.63 -2.82
N GLN A 513 16.01 -3.87 -1.89
CA GLN A 513 14.64 -4.23 -2.23
C GLN A 513 13.66 -3.07 -2.04
N VAL A 514 12.66 -3.05 -2.92
CA VAL A 514 11.39 -2.34 -2.75
C VAL A 514 10.32 -3.39 -2.48
N ASN A 515 9.61 -3.22 -1.37
CA ASN A 515 8.61 -4.18 -0.89
C ASN A 515 7.24 -3.50 -0.79
N ILE A 516 6.22 -4.13 -1.34
CA ILE A 516 4.81 -3.79 -1.10
C ILE A 516 4.17 -4.97 -0.36
N LEU A 517 3.61 -4.70 0.81
CA LEU A 517 2.95 -5.69 1.65
C LEU A 517 1.54 -5.22 1.97
N TYR A 518 0.56 -6.09 1.73
CA TYR A 518 -0.83 -5.90 2.15
C TYR A 518 -1.20 -7.01 3.12
N GLU A 519 -1.44 -6.64 4.38
CA GLU A 519 -1.69 -7.58 5.47
C GLU A 519 -2.94 -7.21 6.27
N THR A 520 -3.62 -8.22 6.79
CA THR A 520 -4.68 -8.02 7.76
C THR A 520 -4.07 -7.63 9.10
N ILE A 521 -4.62 -6.59 9.73
CA ILE A 521 -4.30 -6.21 11.11
C ILE A 521 -5.54 -6.43 11.96
N LYS A 522 -5.41 -6.26 13.28
CA LYS A 522 -6.57 -6.34 14.18
C LYS A 522 -7.62 -5.31 13.73
N ASP A 523 -8.83 -5.80 13.45
CA ASP A 523 -10.00 -5.01 13.04
C ASP A 523 -9.78 -4.17 11.76
N GLY A 524 -8.78 -4.50 10.94
CA GLY A 524 -8.35 -3.62 9.86
C GLY A 524 -7.43 -4.25 8.83
N VAL A 525 -6.90 -3.39 7.95
CA VAL A 525 -5.91 -3.75 6.95
C VAL A 525 -4.80 -2.70 6.93
N ARG A 526 -3.57 -3.13 6.63
CA ARG A 526 -2.42 -2.26 6.39
C ARG A 526 -1.78 -2.59 5.05
N GLY A 527 -1.56 -1.56 4.25
CA GLY A 527 -0.68 -1.59 3.08
C GLY A 527 0.60 -0.82 3.40
N THR A 528 1.76 -1.45 3.25
CA THR A 528 3.07 -0.85 3.50
C THR A 528 3.95 -0.95 2.26
N LEU A 529 4.51 0.18 1.85
CA LEU A 529 5.65 0.28 0.93
C LEU A 529 6.91 0.43 1.77
N THR A 530 7.94 -0.35 1.50
CA THR A 530 9.25 -0.27 2.14
C THR A 530 10.35 -0.18 1.09
N ILE A 531 11.31 0.71 1.32
CA ILE A 531 12.46 0.97 0.45
C ILE A 531 13.71 0.79 1.30
N ASP A 532 14.53 -0.21 0.97
CA ASP A 532 15.77 -0.48 1.71
C ASP A 532 16.84 0.60 1.48
N GLU A 533 17.74 0.77 2.45
CA GLU A 533 18.87 1.72 2.42
C GLU A 533 19.70 1.62 1.14
N GLY A 534 19.97 0.39 0.66
CA GLY A 534 20.76 0.17 -0.55
C GLY A 534 20.06 0.62 -1.83
N VAL A 535 18.72 0.71 -1.87
CA VAL A 535 18.02 1.36 -2.99
C VAL A 535 18.38 2.85 -3.04
N ILE A 536 18.42 3.51 -1.88
CA ILE A 536 18.76 4.93 -1.75
C ILE A 536 20.24 5.14 -2.11
N GLU A 537 21.12 4.22 -1.71
CA GLU A 537 22.54 4.24 -2.09
C GLU A 537 22.74 4.12 -3.61
N LEU A 538 22.03 3.19 -4.27
CA LEU A 538 22.11 3.03 -5.72
C LEU A 538 21.61 4.28 -6.46
N LEU A 539 20.47 4.85 -6.02
CA LEU A 539 19.94 6.09 -6.59
C LEU A 539 20.94 7.25 -6.41
N GLY A 540 21.56 7.37 -5.24
CA GLY A 540 22.59 8.38 -4.97
C GLY A 540 23.80 8.25 -5.90
N LYS A 541 24.21 7.03 -6.24
CA LYS A 541 25.31 6.73 -7.18
C LYS A 541 24.94 6.96 -8.65
N ALA A 542 23.65 6.85 -8.99
CA ALA A 542 23.15 7.06 -10.35
C ALA A 542 23.02 8.54 -10.71
N VAL A 543 22.85 9.43 -9.73
CA VAL A 543 22.82 10.88 -9.97
C VAL A 543 24.24 11.37 -10.29
N PRO A 544 24.47 12.05 -11.43
CA PRO A 544 25.75 12.65 -11.74
C PRO A 544 26.15 13.63 -10.65
N ASP A 545 27.43 13.60 -10.24
CA ASP A 545 27.94 14.53 -9.23
C ASP A 545 27.68 15.98 -9.67
N PRO A 546 26.85 16.76 -8.94
CA PRO A 546 26.60 18.16 -9.28
C PRO A 546 27.88 19.02 -9.19
N ALA A 547 28.92 18.57 -8.48
CA ALA A 547 30.23 19.21 -8.48
C ALA A 547 31.10 18.89 -9.71
N ALA A 548 30.71 17.91 -10.54
CA ALA A 548 31.41 17.55 -11.77
C ALA A 548 31.13 18.49 -12.96
N GLY A 549 30.38 19.58 -12.76
CA GLY A 549 30.37 20.71 -13.70
C GLY A 549 29.66 20.47 -15.04
N GLY A 550 28.61 19.64 -15.08
CA GLY A 550 27.66 19.61 -16.19
C GLY A 550 26.58 20.67 -15.98
N GLY A 551 26.66 21.80 -16.69
CA GLY A 551 25.74 22.93 -16.53
C GLY A 551 24.27 22.56 -16.76
N PHE A 552 23.40 23.14 -15.94
CA PHE A 552 21.99 23.34 -16.27
C PHE A 552 21.83 24.33 -17.43
#